data_AF-A0A9P7EUI5-F1
#
_entry.id   AF-A0A9P7EUI5-F1
#
_cell.length_a   1.000
_cell.length_b   1.000
_cell.length_c   1.000
_cell.angle_alpha   90.00
_cell.angle_beta   90.00
_cell.angle_gamma   90.00
#
_symmetry.space_group_name_H-M   'P 1'
#
loop_
_entity.id
_entity.type
_entity.pdbx_description
1 polymer ?
#
loop_
_entity_poly.entity_id
_entity_poly.type
_entity_poly.pdbx_seq_one_letter_code
_entity_poly.pdbx_strand_id
1 'polypeptide(L)'
;MARLPDPNAEYPLVWYDIPGAGTLKIPDWQYFNAQGLYVFDGIIVLFDNRFTMTDIAILANCRRFKIPTYIVRSKADQHILNIMKDNGYDSNDESEGKKKKLYQAARQQFILQTRQSVKDNLKNANMSDQRVYIVSNATICGVVKGKRPKKIIDEIELLSDLIREAQTRRGHPNAENE
;
A
#
# COMPACT_ATOMS: atom_id res chain seq x y z
N MET A 1 4.25 13.25 13.78
CA MET A 1 5.03 12.20 13.11
C MET A 1 5.63 11.30 14.19
N ALA A 2 5.50 9.98 14.07
CA ALA A 2 6.09 9.02 15.01
C ALA A 2 7.17 8.20 14.31
N ARG A 3 8.34 8.04 14.95
CA ARG A 3 9.45 7.21 14.47
C ARG A 3 9.36 5.82 15.08
N LEU A 4 9.33 4.79 14.24
CA LEU A 4 9.20 3.39 14.63
C LEU A 4 10.41 2.62 14.09
N PRO A 5 11.33 2.16 14.96
CA PRO A 5 12.44 1.31 14.53
C PRO A 5 11.92 -0.05 14.04
N ASP A 6 12.60 -0.65 13.06
CA ASP A 6 12.29 -2.03 12.69
C ASP A 6 12.62 -2.99 13.84
N PRO A 7 11.72 -3.94 14.17
CA PRO A 7 11.99 -4.93 15.22
C PRO A 7 13.11 -5.91 14.83
N ASN A 8 13.45 -6.06 13.56
CA ASN A 8 14.59 -6.85 13.11
C ASN A 8 15.81 -5.94 12.88
N ALA A 9 16.84 -6.11 13.71
CA ALA A 9 18.09 -5.35 13.61
C ALA A 9 18.86 -5.59 12.29
N GLU A 10 18.59 -6.69 11.58
CA GLU A 10 19.17 -6.96 10.26
C GLU A 10 18.57 -6.09 9.14
N TYR A 11 17.36 -5.56 9.36
CA TYR A 11 16.74 -4.60 8.45
C TYR A 11 16.92 -3.20 9.02
N PRO A 12 17.79 -2.38 8.44
CA PRO A 12 18.03 -1.06 8.96
C PRO A 12 16.98 -0.07 8.43
N LEU A 13 15.71 -0.46 8.55
CA LEU A 13 14.54 0.32 8.19
C LEU A 13 14.09 1.15 9.39
N VAL A 14 13.65 2.37 9.11
CA VAL A 14 13.01 3.24 10.08
C VAL A 14 11.70 3.69 9.48
N TRP A 15 10.61 3.34 10.13
CA TRP A 15 9.27 3.67 9.68
C TRP A 15 8.84 4.99 10.30
N TYR A 16 8.21 5.85 9.51
CA TYR A 16 7.65 7.11 9.99
C TYR A 16 6.16 7.14 9.71
N ASP A 17 5.37 7.31 10.77
CA ASP A 17 3.93 7.53 10.65
C ASP A 17 3.68 9.03 10.43
N ILE A 18 3.16 9.36 9.24
CA ILE A 18 2.94 10.73 8.78
C ILE A 18 1.46 11.09 8.94
N PRO A 19 1.12 12.24 9.56
CA PRO A 19 -0.27 12.66 9.72
C PRO A 19 -0.98 12.77 8.38
N GLY A 20 -2.09 12.05 8.19
CA GLY A 20 -2.79 12.01 6.90
C GLY A 20 -3.24 13.39 6.42
N ALA A 21 -3.10 13.64 5.11
CA ALA A 21 -3.33 14.96 4.51
C ALA A 21 -4.72 15.54 4.74
N GLY A 22 -5.76 14.71 4.81
CA GLY A 22 -7.14 15.14 5.05
C GLY A 22 -7.41 15.70 6.46
N THR A 23 -6.47 15.59 7.39
CA THR A 23 -6.58 16.16 8.75
C THR A 23 -6.00 17.58 8.86
N LEU A 24 -5.33 18.06 7.80
CA LEU A 24 -4.65 19.34 7.78
C LEU A 24 -5.36 20.31 6.83
N LYS A 25 -5.46 21.58 7.21
CA LYS A 25 -5.95 22.67 6.33
C LYS A 25 -4.92 23.09 5.28
N ILE A 26 -4.09 22.16 4.81
CA ILE A 26 -3.01 22.41 3.89
C ILE A 26 -3.49 22.01 2.49
N PRO A 27 -3.37 22.89 1.47
CA PRO A 27 -3.67 22.51 0.09
C PRO A 27 -2.87 21.27 -0.33
N ASP A 28 -3.51 20.35 -1.07
CA ASP A 28 -2.93 19.06 -1.47
C ASP A 28 -1.51 19.17 -2.07
N TRP A 29 -1.25 20.21 -2.85
CA TRP A 29 0.04 20.45 -3.51
C TRP A 29 1.15 20.92 -2.56
N GLN A 30 0.81 21.46 -1.38
CA GLN A 30 1.77 21.90 -0.36
C GLN A 30 2.12 20.79 0.63
N TYR A 31 1.27 19.77 0.77
CA TYR A 31 1.42 18.72 1.78
C TYR A 31 2.78 18.02 1.72
N PHE A 32 3.27 17.69 0.51
CA PHE A 32 4.56 17.02 0.31
C PHE A 32 5.73 17.80 0.94
N ASN A 33 5.79 19.11 0.71
CA ASN A 33 6.84 19.96 1.27
C ASN A 33 6.61 20.25 2.76
N ALA A 34 5.35 20.50 3.15
CA ALA A 34 5.01 20.83 4.53
C ALA A 34 5.29 19.69 5.51
N GLN A 35 5.11 18.43 5.08
CA GLN A 35 5.46 17.24 5.87
C GLN A 35 6.92 16.79 5.68
N GLY A 36 7.71 17.51 4.90
CA GLY A 36 9.11 17.18 4.65
C GLY A 36 9.30 15.84 3.96
N LEU A 37 8.36 15.40 3.10
CA LEU A 37 8.40 14.04 2.53
C LEU A 37 9.64 13.77 1.67
N TYR A 38 10.30 14.83 1.18
CA TYR A 38 11.52 14.73 0.38
C TYR A 38 12.72 14.15 1.13
N VAL A 39 12.69 14.03 2.46
CA VAL A 39 13.79 13.47 3.26
C VAL A 39 13.77 11.95 3.32
N PHE A 40 12.70 11.29 2.85
CA PHE A 40 12.56 9.84 2.95
C PHE A 40 13.13 9.13 1.72
N ASP A 41 13.78 8.00 1.98
CA ASP A 41 14.35 7.13 0.94
C ASP A 41 13.29 6.38 0.12
N GLY A 42 12.06 6.33 0.60
CA GLY A 42 10.92 5.70 -0.05
C GLY A 42 9.62 6.05 0.67
N ILE A 43 8.51 6.11 -0.09
CA ILE A 43 7.21 6.53 0.43
C ILE A 43 6.15 5.48 0.12
N ILE A 44 5.40 5.08 1.15
CA ILE A 44 4.21 4.25 1.01
C ILE A 44 2.98 5.16 1.00
N VAL A 45 2.26 5.19 -0.12
CA VAL A 45 0.98 5.91 -0.24
C VAL A 45 -0.14 4.92 0.10
N LEU A 46 -0.58 4.96 1.34
CA LEU A 46 -1.60 4.07 1.88
C LEU A 46 -2.99 4.67 1.72
N PHE A 47 -3.90 3.94 1.07
CA PHE A 47 -5.30 4.35 0.96
C PHE A 47 -6.24 3.20 1.33
N ASP A 48 -7.41 3.54 1.86
CA ASP A 48 -8.45 2.57 2.24
C ASP A 48 -9.57 2.51 1.22
N ASN A 49 -10.30 3.61 0.94
CA ASN A 49 -11.49 3.53 0.08
C ASN A 49 -11.38 4.31 -1.21
N ARG A 50 -10.86 5.54 -1.16
CA ARG A 50 -10.67 6.41 -2.33
C ARG A 50 -9.20 6.72 -2.51
N PHE A 51 -8.77 6.71 -3.76
CA PHE A 51 -7.49 7.25 -4.18
C PHE A 51 -7.72 8.70 -4.59
N THR A 52 -7.06 9.62 -3.92
CA THR A 52 -7.41 11.05 -3.89
C THR A 52 -6.46 11.90 -4.73
N MET A 53 -6.83 13.16 -4.96
CA MET A 53 -5.94 14.14 -5.58
C MET A 53 -4.68 14.39 -4.75
N THR A 54 -4.77 14.29 -3.43
CA THR A 54 -3.60 14.39 -2.55
C THR A 54 -2.62 13.25 -2.78
N ASP A 55 -3.13 12.01 -2.93
CA ASP A 55 -2.29 10.84 -3.24
C ASP A 55 -1.55 11.02 -4.57
N ILE A 56 -2.26 11.50 -5.59
CA ILE A 56 -1.70 11.85 -6.91
C ILE A 56 -0.64 12.95 -6.77
N ALA A 57 -0.89 14.00 -6.00
CA ALA A 57 0.06 15.09 -5.78
C ALA A 57 1.33 14.60 -5.07
N ILE A 58 1.20 13.70 -4.10
CA ILE A 58 2.35 13.05 -3.44
C ILE A 58 3.16 12.26 -4.47
N LEU A 59 2.52 11.38 -5.24
CA LEU A 59 3.22 10.57 -6.25
C LEU A 59 3.91 11.43 -7.32
N ALA A 60 3.27 12.50 -7.77
CA ALA A 60 3.84 13.42 -8.76
C ALA A 60 5.10 14.12 -8.22
N ASN A 61 5.07 14.56 -6.96
CA ASN A 61 6.25 15.13 -6.30
C ASN A 61 7.34 14.06 -6.12
N CYS A 62 7.02 12.87 -5.63
CA CYS A 62 7.99 11.79 -5.50
C CYS A 62 8.69 11.48 -6.83
N ARG A 63 7.95 11.44 -7.95
CA ARG A 63 8.53 11.28 -9.29
C ARG A 63 9.54 12.38 -9.62
N ARG A 64 9.22 13.64 -9.29
CA ARG A 64 10.12 14.79 -9.50
C ARG A 64 11.40 14.70 -8.66
N PHE A 65 11.29 14.23 -7.42
CA PHE A 65 12.41 14.04 -6.50
C PHE A 65 13.10 12.68 -6.63
N LYS A 66 12.68 11.83 -7.59
CA LYS A 66 13.20 10.46 -7.79
C LYS A 66 13.11 9.58 -6.53
N ILE A 67 12.05 9.77 -5.75
CA ILE A 67 11.77 8.98 -4.55
C ILE A 67 10.90 7.78 -4.96
N PRO A 68 11.30 6.54 -4.63
CA PRO A 68 10.49 5.34 -4.83
C PRO A 68 9.15 5.46 -4.10
N THR A 69 8.09 5.01 -4.76
CA THR A 69 6.75 5.03 -4.19
C THR A 69 6.08 3.68 -4.30
N TYR A 70 5.26 3.36 -3.30
CA TYR A 70 4.49 2.12 -3.24
C TYR A 70 3.04 2.49 -2.96
N ILE A 71 2.16 2.24 -3.93
CA ILE A 71 0.73 2.47 -3.78
C ILE A 71 0.13 1.26 -3.08
N VAL A 72 -0.44 1.45 -1.88
CA VAL A 72 -0.92 0.35 -1.04
C VAL A 72 -2.39 0.52 -0.72
N ARG A 73 -3.22 -0.43 -1.17
CA ARG A 73 -4.64 -0.55 -0.81
C ARG A 73 -4.75 -1.38 0.47
N SER A 74 -5.21 -0.75 1.55
CA SER A 74 -5.42 -1.39 2.84
C SER A 74 -6.81 -2.04 2.98
N LYS A 75 -7.01 -2.73 4.11
CA LYS A 75 -8.29 -3.33 4.54
C LYS A 75 -8.92 -4.28 3.52
N ALA A 76 -8.09 -5.01 2.77
CA ALA A 76 -8.56 -5.94 1.75
C ALA A 76 -9.56 -6.97 2.29
N ASP A 77 -9.33 -7.45 3.51
CA ASP A 77 -10.21 -8.39 4.21
C ASP A 77 -11.62 -7.84 4.44
N GLN A 78 -11.73 -6.57 4.87
CA GLN A 78 -13.02 -5.92 5.07
C GLN A 78 -13.75 -5.67 3.74
N HIS A 79 -13.05 -5.22 2.72
CA HIS A 79 -13.65 -4.96 1.41
C HIS A 79 -14.13 -6.25 0.72
N ILE A 80 -13.36 -7.32 0.81
CA ILE A 80 -13.78 -8.64 0.30
C ILE A 80 -15.03 -9.12 1.04
N LEU A 81 -15.08 -8.95 2.37
CA LEU A 81 -16.26 -9.32 3.16
C LEU A 81 -17.50 -8.50 2.76
N ASN A 82 -17.32 -7.20 2.48
CA ASN A 82 -18.42 -6.36 2.02
C ASN A 82 -18.96 -6.85 0.66
N ILE A 83 -18.08 -7.13 -0.30
CA ILE A 83 -18.48 -7.70 -1.59
C ILE A 83 -19.18 -9.06 -1.44
N MET A 84 -18.71 -9.90 -0.50
CA MET A 84 -19.40 -11.16 -0.19
C MET A 84 -20.83 -10.91 0.29
N LYS A 85 -21.04 -9.97 1.22
CA LYS A 85 -22.37 -9.61 1.73
C LYS A 85 -23.28 -9.07 0.62
N ASP A 86 -22.74 -8.20 -0.23
CA ASP A 86 -23.46 -7.65 -1.38
C ASP A 86 -23.88 -8.74 -2.37
N ASN A 87 -23.07 -9.80 -2.49
CA ASN A 87 -23.37 -10.99 -3.30
C ASN A 87 -24.25 -12.03 -2.59
N GLY A 88 -24.89 -11.67 -1.47
CA GLY A 88 -25.85 -12.52 -0.76
C GLY A 88 -25.24 -13.49 0.26
N TYR A 89 -24.02 -13.24 0.74
CA TYR A 89 -23.45 -14.01 1.85
C TYR A 89 -24.24 -13.77 3.15
N ASP A 90 -24.89 -14.83 3.64
CA ASP A 90 -25.50 -14.90 4.97
C ASP A 90 -24.69 -15.84 5.88
N SER A 91 -24.29 -15.35 7.06
CA SER A 91 -23.50 -16.12 8.01
C SER A 91 -24.23 -17.32 8.62
N ASN A 92 -25.56 -17.37 8.51
CA ASN A 92 -26.40 -18.36 9.20
C ASN A 92 -26.71 -19.63 8.37
N ASP A 93 -26.50 -19.62 7.05
CA ASP A 93 -27.08 -20.67 6.16
C ASP A 93 -26.12 -21.17 5.06
N GLU A 94 -24.81 -20.89 5.17
CA GLU A 94 -23.83 -21.18 4.12
C GLU A 94 -22.91 -22.36 4.49
N SER A 95 -22.96 -23.44 3.70
CA SER A 95 -21.96 -24.51 3.72
C SER A 95 -20.54 -23.95 3.47
N GLU A 96 -19.53 -24.51 4.15
CA GLU A 96 -18.11 -24.13 3.99
C GLU A 96 -17.64 -24.13 2.53
N GLY A 97 -18.19 -25.00 1.68
CA GLY A 97 -17.89 -25.03 0.24
C GLY A 97 -18.42 -23.81 -0.53
N LYS A 98 -19.62 -23.34 -0.22
CA LYS A 98 -20.26 -22.19 -0.88
C LYS A 98 -19.61 -20.88 -0.45
N LYS A 99 -19.33 -20.75 0.86
CA LYS A 99 -18.53 -19.67 1.45
C LYS A 99 -17.17 -19.50 0.78
N LYS A 100 -16.44 -20.60 0.53
CA LYS A 100 -15.14 -20.55 -0.15
C LYS A 100 -15.25 -20.02 -1.58
N LYS A 101 -16.28 -20.45 -2.33
CA LYS A 101 -16.53 -19.96 -3.70
C LYS A 101 -16.87 -18.47 -3.71
N LEU A 102 -17.78 -18.03 -2.84
CA LEU A 102 -18.13 -16.61 -2.70
C LEU A 102 -16.92 -15.76 -2.34
N TYR A 103 -16.09 -16.22 -1.39
CA TYR A 103 -14.85 -15.54 -1.03
C TYR A 103 -13.88 -15.43 -2.21
N GLN A 104 -13.70 -16.50 -2.99
CA GLN A 104 -12.81 -16.48 -4.16
C GLN A 104 -13.29 -15.50 -5.23
N ALA A 105 -14.60 -15.49 -5.53
CA ALA A 105 -15.20 -14.56 -6.47
C ALA A 105 -15.06 -13.10 -5.99
N ALA A 106 -15.42 -12.82 -4.73
CA ALA A 106 -15.29 -11.50 -4.13
C ALA A 106 -13.84 -11.00 -4.10
N ARG A 107 -12.88 -11.90 -3.78
CA ARG A 107 -11.45 -11.59 -3.80
C ARG A 107 -10.97 -11.22 -5.20
N GLN A 108 -11.34 -11.99 -6.22
CA GLN A 108 -10.96 -11.70 -7.60
C GLN A 108 -11.56 -10.38 -8.09
N GLN A 109 -12.86 -10.18 -7.82
CA GLN A 109 -13.54 -8.93 -8.14
C GLN A 109 -12.86 -7.72 -7.49
N PHE A 110 -12.56 -7.81 -6.19
CA PHE A 110 -11.89 -6.73 -5.46
C PHE A 110 -10.52 -6.39 -6.04
N ILE A 111 -9.70 -7.41 -6.35
CA ILE A 111 -8.36 -7.23 -6.90
C ILE A 111 -8.42 -6.54 -8.27
N LEU A 112 -9.29 -7.02 -9.15
CA LEU A 112 -9.44 -6.46 -10.50
C LEU A 112 -9.95 -5.02 -10.46
N GLN A 113 -11.01 -4.77 -9.68
CA GLN A 113 -11.59 -3.44 -9.54
C GLN A 113 -10.59 -2.44 -8.94
N THR A 114 -9.83 -2.85 -7.91
CA THR A 114 -8.83 -1.99 -7.30
C THR A 114 -7.73 -1.62 -8.29
N ARG A 115 -7.16 -2.61 -8.98
CA ARG A 115 -6.06 -2.37 -9.94
C ARG A 115 -6.53 -1.51 -11.12
N GLN A 116 -7.73 -1.76 -11.64
CA GLN A 116 -8.31 -0.97 -12.71
C GLN A 116 -8.60 0.48 -12.25
N SER A 117 -9.22 0.65 -11.08
CA SER A 117 -9.53 1.97 -10.53
C SER A 117 -8.28 2.84 -10.34
N VAL A 118 -7.21 2.28 -9.78
CA VAL A 118 -5.96 3.04 -9.62
C VAL A 118 -5.33 3.36 -10.98
N LYS A 119 -5.32 2.40 -11.92
CA LYS A 119 -4.82 2.62 -13.28
C LYS A 119 -5.55 3.77 -13.97
N ASP A 120 -6.87 3.82 -13.87
CA ASP A 120 -7.69 4.88 -14.45
C ASP A 120 -7.41 6.23 -13.78
N ASN A 121 -7.26 6.25 -12.45
CA ASN A 121 -6.92 7.48 -11.73
C ASN A 121 -5.52 8.01 -12.10
N LEU A 122 -4.52 7.13 -12.23
CA LEU A 122 -3.18 7.52 -12.68
C LEU A 122 -3.21 8.05 -14.11
N LYS A 123 -3.94 7.38 -15.01
CA LYS A 123 -4.11 7.82 -16.40
C LYS A 123 -4.79 9.20 -16.47
N ASN A 124 -5.86 9.41 -15.71
CA ASN A 124 -6.57 10.69 -15.65
C ASN A 124 -5.69 11.82 -15.11
N ALA A 125 -4.71 11.49 -14.27
CA ALA A 125 -3.71 12.42 -13.75
C ALA A 125 -2.47 12.58 -14.67
N ASN A 126 -2.46 12.01 -15.88
CA ASN A 126 -1.29 11.97 -16.78
C ASN A 126 -0.03 11.37 -16.14
N MET A 127 -0.21 10.40 -15.24
CA MET A 127 0.88 9.67 -14.60
C MET A 127 1.13 8.33 -15.31
N SER A 128 2.37 7.82 -15.20
CA SER A 128 2.67 6.46 -15.66
C SER A 128 1.96 5.42 -14.80
N ASP A 129 1.61 4.29 -15.43
CA ASP A 129 1.06 3.14 -14.71
C ASP A 129 2.05 2.68 -13.62
N GLN A 130 1.50 2.28 -12.47
CA GLN A 130 2.26 1.86 -11.31
C GLN A 130 1.54 0.73 -10.59
N ARG A 131 2.31 -0.24 -10.08
CA ARG A 131 1.76 -1.38 -9.34
C ARG A 131 1.07 -0.91 -8.06
N VAL A 132 -0.08 -1.52 -7.79
CA VAL A 132 -0.80 -1.40 -6.52
C VAL A 132 -0.66 -2.68 -5.74
N TYR A 133 -0.26 -2.56 -4.48
CA TYR A 133 -0.19 -3.67 -3.53
C TYR A 133 -1.46 -3.68 -2.69
N ILE A 134 -2.16 -4.81 -2.70
CA ILE A 134 -3.39 -4.99 -1.95
C ILE A 134 -3.08 -5.80 -0.70
N VAL A 135 -3.37 -5.24 0.46
CA VAL A 135 -2.97 -5.82 1.76
C VAL A 135 -4.09 -5.77 2.80
N SER A 136 -4.00 -6.68 3.76
CA SER A 136 -4.76 -6.65 5.00
C SER A 136 -3.83 -6.63 6.21
N ASN A 137 -4.20 -5.87 7.25
CA ASN A 137 -3.41 -5.74 8.47
C ASN A 137 -3.18 -7.12 9.13
N ALA A 138 -4.23 -7.94 9.24
CA ALA A 138 -4.13 -9.27 9.84
C ALA A 138 -3.13 -10.17 9.09
N THR A 139 -3.10 -10.09 7.76
CA THR A 139 -2.20 -10.90 6.94
C THR A 139 -0.77 -10.39 7.00
N ILE A 140 -0.53 -9.08 6.89
CA ILE A 140 0.82 -8.52 6.96
C ILE A 140 1.46 -8.79 8.33
N CYS A 141 0.70 -8.63 9.43
CA CYS A 141 1.16 -8.99 10.77
C CYS A 141 1.43 -10.50 10.91
N GLY A 142 0.67 -11.34 10.21
CA GLY A 142 0.92 -12.78 10.14
C GLY A 142 2.26 -13.08 9.47
N VAL A 143 2.51 -12.48 8.31
CA VAL A 143 3.76 -12.65 7.53
C VAL A 143 4.97 -12.18 8.35
N VAL A 144 4.92 -10.99 8.95
CA VAL A 144 6.02 -10.42 9.75
C VAL A 144 6.34 -11.30 10.96
N LYS A 145 5.35 -11.97 11.56
CA LYS A 145 5.53 -12.91 12.68
C LYS A 145 5.98 -14.32 12.24
N GLY A 146 6.40 -14.51 10.99
CA GLY A 146 6.82 -15.80 10.45
C GLY A 146 5.70 -16.82 10.25
N LYS A 147 4.43 -16.40 10.32
CA LYS A 147 3.29 -17.28 10.03
C LYS A 147 3.08 -17.38 8.52
N ARG A 148 2.38 -18.42 8.08
CA ARG A 148 1.94 -18.61 6.69
C ARG A 148 0.43 -18.33 6.56
N PRO A 149 0.00 -17.06 6.50
CA PRO A 149 -1.42 -16.75 6.38
C PRO A 149 -1.99 -17.30 5.06
N LYS A 150 -3.21 -17.83 5.12
CA LYS A 150 -3.86 -18.48 3.96
C LYS A 150 -4.46 -17.50 2.95
N LYS A 151 -4.55 -16.21 3.31
CA LYS A 151 -5.31 -15.17 2.58
C LYS A 151 -4.42 -14.12 1.90
N ILE A 152 -3.15 -14.44 1.70
CA ILE A 152 -2.16 -13.53 1.09
C ILE A 152 -2.63 -13.07 -0.29
N ILE A 153 -2.47 -11.77 -0.56
CA ILE A 153 -2.66 -11.14 -1.86
C ILE A 153 -1.29 -10.65 -2.33
N ASP A 154 -0.89 -9.44 -1.92
CA ASP A 154 0.38 -8.83 -2.33
C ASP A 154 1.30 -8.55 -1.11
N GLU A 155 0.97 -9.03 0.11
CA GLU A 155 1.71 -8.70 1.34
C GLU A 155 3.18 -9.14 1.30
N ILE A 156 3.47 -10.33 0.80
CA ILE A 156 4.85 -10.84 0.70
C ILE A 156 5.65 -10.01 -0.32
N GLU A 157 5.04 -9.70 -1.46
CA GLU A 157 5.70 -8.96 -2.53
C GLU A 157 5.99 -7.53 -2.09
N LEU A 158 5.05 -6.86 -1.40
CA LEU A 158 5.27 -5.53 -0.83
C LEU A 158 6.48 -5.52 0.10
N LEU A 159 6.53 -6.45 1.06
CA LEU A 159 7.66 -6.54 2.01
C LEU A 159 8.98 -6.84 1.29
N SER A 160 8.96 -7.75 0.32
CA SER A 160 10.16 -8.11 -0.45
C SER A 160 10.70 -6.94 -1.25
N ASP A 161 9.83 -6.16 -1.90
CA ASP A 161 10.20 -5.02 -2.71
C ASP A 161 10.73 -3.87 -1.83
N LEU A 162 10.11 -3.62 -0.67
CA LEU A 162 10.56 -2.62 0.30
C LEU A 162 11.95 -2.96 0.88
N ILE A 163 12.15 -4.22 1.30
CA ILE A 163 13.43 -4.68 1.85
C ILE A 163 14.51 -4.62 0.77
N ARG A 164 14.20 -5.06 -0.46
CA ARG A 164 15.15 -5.04 -1.57
C ARG A 164 15.60 -3.62 -1.89
N GLU A 165 14.67 -2.68 -2.02
CA GLU A 165 15.01 -1.28 -2.32
C GLU A 165 15.90 -0.67 -1.22
N ALA A 166 15.58 -0.94 0.05
CA ALA A 166 16.37 -0.46 1.18
C ALA A 166 17.79 -1.05 1.20
N GLN A 167 17.95 -2.32 0.81
CA GLN A 167 19.24 -2.97 0.67
C GLN A 167 20.05 -2.42 -0.52
N THR A 168 19.43 -2.26 -1.69
CA THR A 168 20.10 -1.75 -2.90
C THR A 168 20.66 -0.35 -2.68
N ARG A 169 19.93 0.54 -2.01
CA ARG A 169 20.36 1.92 -1.72
C ARG A 169 21.49 1.99 -0.71
N ARG A 170 21.55 1.07 0.25
CA ARG A 170 22.66 0.97 1.21
C ARG A 170 23.90 0.28 0.63
N GLY A 171 23.71 -0.62 -0.33
CA GLY A 171 24.78 -1.32 -1.03
C GLY A 171 25.53 -0.46 -2.07
N HIS A 172 25.00 0.72 -2.42
CA HIS A 172 25.72 1.74 -3.18
C HIS A 172 26.24 2.83 -2.24
N PRO A 173 27.46 2.73 -1.69
CA PRO A 173 28.18 3.95 -1.32
C PRO A 173 28.37 4.74 -2.61
N ASN A 174 28.04 6.04 -2.60
CA ASN A 174 28.24 6.97 -3.72
C ASN A 174 29.56 6.70 -4.46
N ALA A 175 29.49 5.96 -5.57
CA ALA A 175 30.55 5.87 -6.55
C ALA A 175 30.26 6.96 -7.58
N GLU A 176 30.39 8.21 -7.16
CA GLU A 176 30.40 9.40 -8.03
C GLU A 176 30.84 10.58 -7.16
N ASN A 177 32.15 10.76 -7.11
CA ASN A 177 32.82 12.04 -6.95
C ASN A 177 34.11 11.90 -7.77
N GLU A 178 34.00 12.19 -9.07
CA GLU A 178 35.12 12.72 -9.87
C GLU A 178 35.47 14.14 -9.39
#